data_AF-A0A7L9MHV0-F1
#
_entry.id   AF-A0A7L9MHV0-F1
#
_cell.length_a   1.000
_cell.length_b   1.000
_cell.length_c   1.000
_cell.angle_alpha   90.00
_cell.angle_beta   90.00
_cell.angle_gamma   90.00
#
_symmetry.space_group_name_H-M   'P 1'
#
loop_
_entity.id
_entity.type
_entity.pdbx_description
1 polymer ?
#
loop_
_entity_poly.entity_id
_entity_poly.type
_entity_poly.pdbx_seq_one_letter_code
_entity_poly.pdbx_strand_id
1 'polypeptide(L)'
;MFLLAFWFYRRMVVPRIVMFLGILTGTFLMTSMGDYRHVTRAASGFVLDQILDIDYAANFNETLERGGPEMRNAVQRIDELDRRLEFDYGKFHWNRIVFTFVPAQLVGGGVKASLYLDTPKPSREYNPPTGTTDTGLVDAFASFWYFGALKFLLLAWMIRRLWETAMAGEMLGQLLYMFSIVPAMHAISHQTDWVVPVWIHMALFLIPILSLCVIRNRSVYLPMSPQLS
;
A
#
# COMPACT_ATOMS: atom_id res chain seq x y z
N MET A 1 8.61 -3.59 9.69
CA MET A 1 8.22 -4.86 10.34
C MET A 1 8.89 -5.05 11.69
N PHE A 2 10.21 -5.06 11.80
CA PHE A 2 10.91 -5.25 13.09
C PHE A 2 10.48 -4.29 14.21
N LEU A 3 10.32 -3.00 13.89
CA LEU A 3 9.84 -2.00 14.87
C LEU A 3 8.41 -2.28 15.36
N LEU A 4 7.51 -2.70 14.46
CA LEU A 4 6.14 -3.06 14.83
C LEU A 4 6.12 -4.34 15.67
N ALA A 5 6.92 -5.35 15.31
CA ALA A 5 7.04 -6.58 16.11
C ALA A 5 7.58 -6.29 17.51
N PHE A 6 8.64 -5.47 17.61
CA PHE A 6 9.19 -5.01 18.88
C PHE A 6 8.16 -4.22 19.69
N TRP A 7 7.37 -3.37 19.03
CA TRP A 7 6.28 -2.63 19.65
C TRP A 7 5.18 -3.55 20.18
N PHE A 8 4.74 -4.56 19.42
CA PHE A 8 3.77 -5.56 19.91
C PHE A 8 4.29 -6.32 21.13
N TYR A 9 5.59 -6.61 21.17
CA TYR A 9 6.25 -7.30 22.27
C TYR A 9 6.40 -6.43 23.53
N ARG A 10 6.91 -5.20 23.41
CA ARG A 10 7.18 -4.32 24.56
C ARG A 10 6.03 -3.38 24.92
N ARG A 11 5.06 -3.18 24.03
CA ARG A 11 3.96 -2.20 24.14
C ARG A 11 4.44 -0.79 24.48
N MET A 12 5.61 -0.39 23.96
CA MET A 12 6.18 0.93 24.22
C MET A 12 5.33 2.03 23.58
N VAL A 13 4.90 2.99 24.37
CA VAL A 13 4.16 4.16 23.86
C VAL A 13 5.18 5.19 23.38
N VAL A 14 5.22 5.46 22.08
CA VAL A 14 6.02 6.57 21.54
C VAL A 14 5.41 7.88 22.05
N PRO A 15 6.21 8.81 22.63
CA PRO A 15 5.70 10.10 23.06
C PRO A 15 4.98 10.82 21.92
N ARG A 16 3.78 11.35 22.18
CA ARG A 16 2.95 11.99 21.14
C ARG A 16 3.69 13.11 20.42
N ILE A 17 4.52 13.87 21.14
CA ILE A 17 5.33 14.96 20.58
C ILE A 17 6.28 14.44 19.49
N VAL A 18 6.94 13.30 19.72
CA VAL A 18 7.84 12.70 18.73
C VAL A 18 7.07 12.26 17.48
N MET A 19 5.87 11.70 17.65
CA MET A 19 5.00 11.37 16.51
C MET A 19 4.58 12.61 15.73
N PHE A 20 4.15 13.67 16.42
CA PHE A 20 3.77 14.94 15.78
C PHE A 20 4.92 15.56 15.00
N LEU A 21 6.11 15.67 15.62
CA LEU A 21 7.30 16.18 14.95
C LEU A 21 7.69 15.33 13.75
N GLY A 22 7.60 14.00 13.87
CA GLY A 22 7.86 13.07 12.77
C GLY A 22 6.88 13.25 11.60
N ILE A 23 5.59 13.41 11.88
CA ILE A 23 4.57 13.66 10.85
C ILE A 23 4.81 15.01 10.15
N LEU A 24 5.09 16.07 10.91
CA LEU A 24 5.34 17.39 10.34
C LEU A 24 6.61 17.38 9.47
N THR A 25 7.70 16.82 9.99
CA THR A 25 8.98 16.72 9.27
C THR A 25 8.83 15.84 8.02
N GLY A 26 8.15 14.70 8.14
CA GLY A 26 7.89 13.80 7.01
C GLY A 26 7.06 14.49 5.92
N THR A 27 5.99 15.18 6.30
CA THR A 27 5.16 15.95 5.36
C THR A 27 5.97 17.04 4.65
N PHE A 28 6.78 17.79 5.40
CA PHE A 28 7.65 18.81 4.84
C PHE A 28 8.62 18.24 3.80
N LEU A 29 9.36 17.18 4.15
CA LEU A 29 10.32 16.53 3.25
C LEU A 29 9.68 15.88 2.03
N MET A 30 8.45 15.35 2.17
CA MET A 30 7.74 14.71 1.06
C MET A 30 7.41 15.67 -0.09
N THR A 31 7.33 16.98 0.15
CA THR A 31 7.05 17.96 -0.91
C THR A 31 8.15 18.02 -1.98
N SER A 32 9.39 17.72 -1.61
CA SER A 32 10.55 17.74 -2.52
C SER A 32 10.92 16.36 -3.07
N MET A 33 10.03 15.37 -2.94
CA MET A 33 10.31 14.01 -3.41
C MET A 33 10.50 13.95 -4.95
N GLY A 34 9.90 14.88 -5.70
CA GLY A 34 10.09 15.00 -7.15
C GLY A 34 11.53 15.33 -7.51
N ASP A 35 12.09 16.38 -6.90
CA ASP A 35 13.48 16.83 -7.11
C ASP A 35 14.47 15.76 -6.70
N TYR A 36 14.24 15.12 -5.54
CA TYR A 36 15.04 14.00 -5.09
C TYR A 36 15.11 12.86 -6.13
N ARG A 37 13.97 12.50 -6.74
CA ARG A 37 13.93 11.49 -7.81
C ARG A 37 14.65 11.97 -9.06
N HIS A 38 14.51 13.24 -9.44
CA HIS A 38 15.17 13.81 -10.61
C HIS A 38 16.69 13.77 -10.47
N VAL A 39 17.23 14.26 -9.34
CA VAL A 39 18.66 14.24 -9.01
C VAL A 39 19.20 12.81 -9.04
N THR A 40 18.54 11.88 -8.33
CA THR A 40 19.01 10.49 -8.23
C THR A 40 18.97 9.76 -9.58
N ARG A 41 17.96 10.02 -10.42
CA ARG A 41 17.86 9.42 -11.76
C ARG A 41 18.87 10.01 -12.73
N ALA A 42 19.08 11.32 -12.71
CA ALA A 42 20.02 12.01 -13.59
C ALA A 42 21.48 11.63 -13.27
N ALA A 43 21.82 11.46 -12.00
CA ALA A 43 23.19 11.14 -11.58
C ALA A 43 23.52 9.64 -11.60
N SER A 44 22.56 8.75 -11.89
CA SER A 44 22.73 7.28 -11.79
C SER A 44 23.32 6.80 -10.45
N GLY A 45 23.11 7.56 -9.37
CA GLY A 45 23.75 7.33 -8.06
C GLY A 45 23.29 8.33 -6.99
N PHE A 46 23.76 8.12 -5.76
CA PHE A 46 23.48 8.99 -4.62
C PHE A 46 24.47 10.17 -4.62
N VAL A 47 23.98 11.39 -4.83
CA VAL A 47 24.78 12.61 -4.84
C VAL A 47 24.31 13.52 -3.72
N LEU A 48 25.00 13.45 -2.57
CA LEU A 48 24.61 14.16 -1.35
C LEU A 48 24.57 15.68 -1.56
N ASP A 49 25.53 16.24 -2.28
CA ASP A 49 25.64 17.69 -2.49
C ASP A 49 24.41 18.24 -3.21
N GLN A 50 23.97 17.57 -4.29
CA GLN A 50 22.78 17.97 -5.04
C GLN A 50 21.48 17.77 -4.28
N ILE A 51 21.44 16.83 -3.31
CA ILE A 51 20.27 16.63 -2.44
C ILE A 51 20.18 17.75 -1.40
N LEU A 52 21.32 18.20 -0.86
CA LEU A 52 21.36 19.30 0.10
C LEU A 52 21.05 20.65 -0.55
N ASP A 53 21.31 20.79 -1.85
CA ASP A 53 20.98 21.98 -2.65
C ASP A 53 19.49 22.10 -3.00
N ILE A 54 18.67 21.08 -2.68
CA ILE A 54 17.22 21.14 -2.92
C ILE A 54 16.60 22.21 -2.01
N ASP A 55 15.87 23.16 -2.60
CA ASP A 55 15.13 24.16 -1.83
C ASP A 55 13.82 23.57 -1.30
N TYR A 56 13.91 22.92 -0.13
CA TYR A 56 12.76 22.33 0.54
C TYR A 56 11.72 23.36 0.98
N ALA A 57 12.15 24.57 1.35
CA ALA A 57 11.24 25.61 1.84
C ALA A 57 10.41 26.21 0.71
N ALA A 58 11.04 26.48 -0.45
CA ALA A 58 10.34 26.94 -1.64
C ALA A 58 9.33 25.89 -2.14
N ASN A 59 9.74 24.62 -2.22
CA ASN A 59 8.88 23.51 -2.62
C ASN A 59 7.67 23.33 -1.72
N PHE A 60 7.87 23.46 -0.40
CA PHE A 60 6.78 23.39 0.56
C PHE A 60 5.78 24.54 0.38
N ASN A 61 6.27 25.77 0.24
CA ASN A 61 5.43 26.95 -0.01
C ASN A 61 4.67 26.83 -1.34
N GLU A 62 5.33 26.38 -2.41
CA GLU A 62 4.66 26.16 -3.69
C GLU A 62 3.54 25.11 -3.57
N THR A 63 3.80 24.01 -2.85
CA THR A 63 2.79 22.97 -2.60
C THR A 63 1.59 23.51 -1.81
N LEU A 64 1.82 24.40 -0.84
CA LEU A 64 0.75 25.06 -0.08
C LEU A 64 -0.07 26.03 -0.95
N GLU A 65 0.58 26.80 -1.81
CA GLU A 65 -0.09 27.80 -2.65
C GLU A 65 -0.83 27.18 -3.84
N ARG A 66 -0.24 26.18 -4.49
CA ARG A 66 -0.69 25.67 -5.80
C ARG A 66 -1.21 24.23 -5.76
N GLY A 67 -1.12 23.57 -4.62
CA GLY A 67 -1.40 22.15 -4.45
C GLY A 67 -0.30 21.25 -5.03
N GLY A 68 -0.20 20.03 -4.49
CA GLY A 68 0.78 19.05 -4.95
C GLY A 68 0.48 18.50 -6.36
N PRO A 69 1.50 18.08 -7.12
CA PRO A 69 1.35 17.58 -8.48
C PRO A 69 0.46 16.33 -8.53
N GLU A 70 0.49 15.48 -7.49
CA GLU A 70 -0.36 14.30 -7.38
C GLU A 70 -1.85 14.62 -7.25
N MET A 71 -2.19 15.69 -6.52
CA MET A 71 -3.59 16.12 -6.39
C MET A 71 -4.08 16.74 -7.69
N ARG A 72 -3.25 17.54 -8.38
CA ARG A 72 -3.60 18.10 -9.68
C ARG A 72 -3.83 17.00 -10.72
N ASN A 73 -2.96 16.00 -10.74
CA ASN A 73 -3.11 14.80 -11.57
C ASN A 73 -4.43 14.09 -11.26
N ALA A 74 -4.76 13.92 -9.98
CA ALA A 74 -6.00 13.28 -9.55
C ALA A 74 -7.26 14.05 -10.01
N VAL A 75 -7.27 15.38 -9.85
CA VAL A 75 -8.40 16.22 -10.29
C VAL A 75 -8.63 16.13 -11.79
N GLN A 76 -7.56 16.24 -12.59
CA GLN A 76 -7.65 16.14 -14.06
C GLN A 76 -8.20 14.78 -14.48
N ARG A 77 -7.71 13.71 -13.85
CA ARG A 77 -8.14 12.35 -14.19
C ARG A 77 -9.59 12.08 -13.77
N ILE A 78 -10.01 12.59 -12.61
CA ILE A 78 -11.40 12.50 -12.15
C ILE A 78 -12.34 13.27 -13.08
N ASP A 79 -11.99 14.51 -13.47
CA ASP A 79 -12.78 15.30 -14.43
C ASP A 79 -12.92 14.59 -15.78
N GLU A 80 -11.84 13.97 -16.29
CA GLU A 80 -11.91 13.18 -17.51
C GLU A 80 -12.86 11.97 -17.38
N LEU A 81 -12.74 11.22 -16.28
CA LEU A 81 -13.58 10.06 -16.00
C LEU A 81 -15.06 10.45 -15.82
N ASP A 82 -15.32 11.58 -15.16
CA ASP A 82 -16.67 12.10 -14.92
C ASP A 82 -17.33 12.54 -16.24
N ARG A 83 -16.57 13.15 -17.16
CA ARG A 83 -17.07 13.53 -18.49
C ARG A 83 -17.35 12.33 -19.39
N ARG A 84 -16.51 11.30 -19.34
CA ARG A 84 -16.62 10.12 -20.21
C ARG A 84 -17.56 9.05 -19.66
N LEU A 85 -17.75 9.01 -18.33
CA LEU A 85 -18.52 7.99 -17.61
C LEU A 85 -18.06 6.55 -17.92
N GLU A 86 -16.79 6.38 -18.27
CA GLU A 86 -16.18 5.10 -18.59
C GLU A 86 -15.51 4.53 -17.33
N PHE A 87 -16.26 3.77 -16.53
CA PHE A 87 -15.75 3.15 -15.32
C PHE A 87 -15.19 1.73 -15.57
N ASP A 88 -14.15 1.36 -14.84
CA ASP A 88 -13.51 0.04 -14.97
C ASP A 88 -14.19 -1.06 -14.13
N TYR A 89 -15.03 -0.70 -13.15
CA TYR A 89 -15.71 -1.63 -12.24
C TYR A 89 -14.80 -2.68 -11.56
N GLY A 90 -13.53 -2.34 -11.34
CA GLY A 90 -12.52 -3.23 -10.74
C GLY A 90 -11.81 -4.16 -11.72
N LYS A 91 -12.07 -4.05 -13.04
CA LYS A 91 -11.34 -4.81 -14.06
C LYS A 91 -9.83 -4.56 -14.02
N PHE A 92 -9.42 -3.32 -13.69
CA PHE A 92 -8.02 -2.97 -13.49
C PHE A 92 -7.37 -3.84 -12.39
N HIS A 93 -8.04 -3.97 -11.24
CA HIS A 93 -7.60 -4.78 -10.09
C HIS A 93 -7.47 -6.26 -10.48
N TRP A 94 -8.47 -6.79 -11.20
CA TRP A 94 -8.42 -8.17 -11.72
C TRP A 94 -7.22 -8.39 -12.65
N ASN A 95 -7.03 -7.49 -13.62
CA ASN A 95 -5.92 -7.58 -14.57
C ASN A 95 -4.56 -7.57 -13.85
N ARG A 96 -4.44 -6.83 -12.74
CA ARG A 96 -3.22 -6.85 -11.92
C ARG A 96 -3.02 -8.19 -11.21
N ILE A 97 -4.08 -8.82 -10.70
CA ILE A 97 -4.02 -10.17 -10.11
C ILE A 97 -3.55 -11.18 -11.16
N VAL A 98 -4.15 -11.17 -12.36
CA VAL A 98 -3.74 -12.04 -13.47
C VAL A 98 -2.29 -11.79 -13.86
N PHE A 99 -1.88 -10.53 -13.97
CA PHE A 99 -0.50 -10.17 -14.29
C PHE A 99 0.49 -10.78 -13.28
N THR A 100 0.18 -10.65 -11.99
CA THR A 100 1.06 -10.98 -10.87
C THR A 100 1.13 -12.48 -10.59
N PHE A 101 0.00 -13.18 -10.60
CA PHE A 101 -0.11 -14.55 -10.11
C PHE A 101 -0.25 -15.62 -11.18
N VAL A 102 -0.57 -15.25 -12.42
CA VAL A 102 -0.70 -16.22 -13.53
C VAL A 102 0.57 -16.18 -14.38
N PRO A 103 1.52 -17.12 -14.19
CA PRO A 103 2.77 -17.15 -14.95
C PRO A 103 2.50 -17.66 -16.36
N ALA A 104 2.79 -16.82 -17.37
CA ALA A 104 2.61 -17.18 -18.78
C ALA A 104 3.47 -18.38 -19.19
N GLN A 105 4.58 -18.63 -18.49
CA GLN A 105 5.49 -19.74 -18.72
C GLN A 105 4.87 -21.10 -18.39
N LEU A 106 3.93 -21.16 -17.44
CA LEU A 106 3.28 -22.42 -17.04
C LEU A 106 1.96 -22.66 -17.79
N VAL A 107 1.16 -21.61 -17.96
CA VAL A 107 -0.18 -21.74 -18.56
C VAL A 107 -0.22 -21.40 -20.04
N GLY A 108 0.84 -20.81 -20.58
CA GLY A 108 0.91 -20.29 -21.95
C GLY A 108 0.38 -18.85 -22.08
N GLY A 109 0.94 -18.11 -23.04
CA GLY A 109 0.57 -16.70 -23.28
C GLY A 109 -0.89 -16.49 -23.70
N GLY A 110 -1.45 -17.42 -24.50
CA GLY A 110 -2.84 -17.34 -24.95
C GLY A 110 -3.86 -17.45 -23.80
N VAL A 111 -3.63 -18.39 -22.87
CA VAL A 111 -4.49 -18.55 -21.69
C VAL A 111 -4.39 -17.32 -20.79
N LYS A 112 -3.18 -16.82 -20.52
CA LYS A 112 -3.01 -15.59 -19.73
C LYS A 112 -3.71 -14.40 -20.40
N ALA A 113 -3.58 -14.25 -21.72
CA ALA A 113 -4.24 -13.19 -22.48
C ALA A 113 -5.77 -13.25 -22.37
N SER A 114 -6.36 -14.44 -22.43
CA SER A 114 -7.82 -14.62 -22.30
C SER A 114 -8.39 -14.26 -20.92
N LEU A 115 -7.54 -14.19 -19.89
CA LEU A 115 -7.95 -13.79 -18.54
C LEU A 115 -7.99 -12.27 -18.36
N TYR A 116 -7.37 -11.49 -19.25
CA TYR A 116 -7.41 -10.03 -19.18
C TYR A 116 -8.78 -9.51 -19.63
N LEU A 117 -9.30 -8.55 -18.88
CA LEU A 117 -10.52 -7.82 -19.19
C LEU A 117 -10.15 -6.48 -19.84
N ASP A 118 -10.97 -6.02 -20.77
CA ASP A 118 -10.75 -4.71 -21.38
C ASP A 118 -11.05 -3.58 -20.39
N THR A 119 -10.16 -2.60 -20.32
CA THR A 119 -10.25 -1.46 -19.40
C THR A 119 -10.26 -0.15 -20.18
N PRO A 120 -11.06 0.85 -19.75
CA PRO A 120 -11.03 2.18 -20.33
C PRO A 120 -9.61 2.73 -20.42
N LYS A 121 -9.25 3.27 -21.58
CA LYS A 121 -7.95 3.88 -21.80
C LYS A 121 -8.03 5.38 -21.48
N PRO A 122 -7.00 5.96 -20.85
CA PRO A 122 -6.92 7.41 -20.68
C PRO A 122 -7.06 8.12 -22.02
N SER A 123 -7.67 9.30 -22.01
CA SER A 123 -7.77 10.16 -23.19
C SER A 123 -6.37 10.51 -23.71
N ARG A 124 -6.28 10.75 -25.02
CA ARG A 124 -5.05 11.28 -25.64
C ARG A 124 -4.70 12.67 -25.12
N GLU A 125 -5.68 13.38 -24.56
CA GLU A 125 -5.51 14.73 -23.99
C GLU A 125 -4.97 14.70 -22.55
N TYR A 126 -4.99 13.53 -21.89
CA TYR A 126 -4.42 13.37 -20.56
C TYR A 126 -2.90 13.20 -20.65
N ASN A 127 -2.17 14.21 -20.16
CA ASN A 127 -0.71 14.18 -20.08
C ASN A 127 -0.29 14.28 -18.60
N PRO A 128 -0.04 13.16 -17.91
CA PRO A 128 0.31 13.19 -16.50
C PRO A 128 1.65 13.92 -16.31
N PRO A 129 1.78 14.80 -15.31
CA PRO A 129 3.05 15.43 -15.01
C PRO A 129 4.13 14.37 -14.73
N THR A 130 5.36 14.59 -15.20
CA THR A 130 6.41 13.58 -15.08
C THR A 130 6.70 13.28 -13.61
N GLY A 131 6.71 11.99 -13.26
CA GLY A 131 6.99 11.55 -11.89
C GLY A 131 5.78 11.56 -10.95
N THR A 132 4.57 11.85 -11.44
CA THR A 132 3.34 11.66 -10.67
C THR A 132 2.87 10.21 -10.71
N THR A 133 2.01 9.89 -9.76
CA THR A 133 1.42 8.59 -9.47
C THR A 133 -0.10 8.75 -9.55
N ASP A 134 -0.79 7.78 -10.16
CA ASP A 134 -2.25 7.72 -10.01
C ASP A 134 -2.57 7.31 -8.57
N THR A 135 -3.32 8.16 -7.87
CA THR A 135 -3.63 8.00 -6.45
C THR A 135 -4.86 7.11 -6.23
N GLY A 136 -5.06 6.68 -5.00
CA GLY A 136 -6.14 5.77 -4.66
C GLY A 136 -7.49 6.39 -4.88
N LEU A 137 -7.55 7.73 -4.78
CA LEU A 137 -8.74 8.53 -5.02
C LEU A 137 -9.20 8.36 -6.47
N VAL A 138 -8.26 8.45 -7.42
CA VAL A 138 -8.52 8.23 -8.84
C VAL A 138 -8.94 6.79 -9.08
N ASP A 139 -8.21 5.82 -8.53
CA ASP A 139 -8.50 4.39 -8.69
C ASP A 139 -9.85 3.97 -8.08
N ALA A 140 -10.25 4.60 -6.98
CA ALA A 140 -11.56 4.39 -6.39
C ALA A 140 -12.67 4.97 -7.27
N PHE A 141 -12.49 6.22 -7.73
CA PHE A 141 -13.43 6.91 -8.60
C PHE A 141 -13.58 6.23 -9.96
N ALA A 142 -12.48 5.78 -10.55
CA ALA A 142 -12.45 5.08 -11.84
C ALA A 142 -13.24 3.77 -11.81
N SER A 143 -13.36 3.09 -10.67
CA SER A 143 -14.14 1.86 -10.60
C SER A 143 -15.63 2.08 -10.38
N PHE A 144 -16.02 3.01 -9.49
CA PHE A 144 -17.42 3.12 -9.04
C PHE A 144 -17.89 4.56 -8.82
N TRP A 145 -17.29 5.54 -9.49
CA TRP A 145 -17.60 6.95 -9.30
C TRP A 145 -17.46 7.35 -7.81
N TYR A 146 -18.32 8.23 -7.28
CA TYR A 146 -18.31 8.58 -5.86
C TYR A 146 -18.52 7.39 -4.91
N PHE A 147 -19.15 6.29 -5.35
CA PHE A 147 -19.25 5.06 -4.54
C PHE A 147 -17.89 4.37 -4.36
N GLY A 148 -16.86 4.77 -5.09
CA GLY A 148 -15.47 4.37 -4.85
C GLY A 148 -15.01 4.62 -3.42
N ALA A 149 -15.57 5.62 -2.73
CA ALA A 149 -15.30 5.87 -1.31
C ALA A 149 -15.57 4.64 -0.41
N LEU A 150 -16.48 3.74 -0.83
CA LEU A 150 -16.75 2.49 -0.14
C LEU A 150 -15.54 1.55 -0.12
N LYS A 151 -14.63 1.62 -1.09
CA LYS A 151 -13.38 0.85 -1.06
C LYS A 151 -12.53 1.21 0.15
N PHE A 152 -12.39 2.51 0.44
CA PHE A 152 -11.64 2.99 1.60
C PHE A 152 -12.33 2.65 2.91
N LEU A 153 -13.66 2.77 2.95
CA LEU A 153 -14.44 2.37 4.13
C LEU A 153 -14.27 0.88 4.43
N LEU A 154 -14.39 0.03 3.41
CA LEU A 154 -14.19 -1.41 3.53
C LEU A 154 -12.76 -1.72 3.99
N LEU A 155 -11.75 -1.12 3.37
CA LEU A 155 -10.36 -1.31 3.75
C LEU A 155 -10.10 -0.88 5.20
N ALA A 156 -10.57 0.31 5.59
CA ALA A 156 -10.43 0.80 6.97
C ALA A 156 -11.13 -0.12 7.98
N TRP A 157 -12.32 -0.62 7.64
CA TRP A 157 -13.04 -1.59 8.47
C TRP A 157 -12.26 -2.90 8.62
N MET A 158 -11.71 -3.46 7.54
CA MET A 158 -10.91 -4.69 7.58
C MET A 158 -9.65 -4.51 8.42
N ILE A 159 -8.91 -3.43 8.21
CA ILE A 159 -7.68 -3.13 8.97
C ILE A 159 -7.98 -2.89 10.45
N ARG A 160 -9.11 -2.24 10.76
CA ARG A 160 -9.57 -2.08 12.15
C ARG A 160 -9.80 -3.43 12.82
N ARG A 161 -10.46 -4.38 12.14
CA ARG A 161 -10.68 -5.72 12.71
C ARG A 161 -9.37 -6.45 12.95
N LEU A 162 -8.43 -6.41 11.99
CA LEU A 162 -7.09 -6.98 12.16
C LEU A 162 -6.35 -6.33 13.35
N TRP A 163 -6.47 -5.02 13.52
CA TRP A 163 -5.90 -4.30 14.65
C TRP A 163 -6.48 -4.76 15.99
N GLU A 164 -7.81 -4.86 16.09
CA GLU A 164 -8.49 -5.30 17.32
C GLU A 164 -8.03 -6.72 17.71
N THR A 165 -7.97 -7.65 16.75
CA THR A 165 -7.44 -9.01 16.95
C THR A 165 -5.95 -9.01 17.34
N ALA A 166 -5.13 -8.19 16.68
CA ALA A 166 -3.72 -8.04 17.02
C ALA A 166 -3.51 -7.48 18.44
N MET A 167 -4.37 -6.54 18.85
CA MET A 167 -4.36 -5.93 20.18
C MET A 167 -4.77 -6.92 21.27
N ALA A 168 -5.70 -7.82 20.98
CA ALA A 168 -6.12 -8.91 21.87
C ALA A 168 -5.00 -9.95 22.16
N GLY A 169 -3.86 -9.85 21.47
CA GLY A 169 -2.70 -10.70 21.71
C GLY A 169 -2.63 -11.94 20.81
N GLU A 170 -3.55 -12.07 19.84
CA GLU A 170 -3.50 -13.18 18.89
C GLU A 170 -2.32 -13.04 17.94
N MET A 171 -1.46 -14.07 17.91
CA MET A 171 -0.26 -14.12 17.06
C MET A 171 -0.60 -13.91 15.58
N LEU A 172 -1.63 -14.59 15.08
CA LEU A 172 -2.05 -14.48 13.68
C LEU A 172 -2.54 -13.06 13.37
N GLY A 173 -3.31 -12.45 14.27
CA GLY A 173 -3.75 -11.06 14.15
C GLY A 173 -2.58 -10.08 14.07
N GLN A 174 -1.60 -10.23 14.95
CA GLN A 174 -0.39 -9.40 14.94
C GLN A 174 0.40 -9.54 13.64
N LEU A 175 0.57 -10.78 13.16
CA LEU A 175 1.27 -11.07 11.93
C LEU A 175 0.56 -10.46 10.71
N LEU A 176 -0.74 -10.72 10.57
CA LEU A 176 -1.54 -10.19 9.45
C LEU A 176 -1.61 -8.66 9.47
N TYR A 177 -1.77 -8.05 10.65
CA TYR A 177 -1.78 -6.60 10.78
C TYR A 177 -0.44 -5.98 10.35
N MET A 178 0.70 -6.53 10.81
CA MET A 178 2.02 -6.03 10.44
C MET A 178 2.23 -6.02 8.93
N PHE A 179 1.87 -7.10 8.24
CA PHE A 179 2.02 -7.17 6.78
C PHE A 179 0.97 -6.35 6.02
N SER A 180 -0.19 -6.07 6.62
CA SER A 180 -1.30 -5.37 5.94
C SER A 180 -1.25 -3.85 6.09
N ILE A 181 -0.71 -3.31 7.20
CA ILE A 181 -0.82 -1.88 7.50
C ILE A 181 -0.11 -1.00 6.47
N VAL A 182 1.08 -1.39 6.03
CA VAL A 182 1.86 -0.59 5.05
C VAL A 182 1.18 -0.59 3.67
N PRO A 183 0.81 -1.74 3.07
CA PRO A 183 0.04 -1.76 1.82
C PRO A 183 -1.30 -1.03 1.92
N ALA A 184 -1.99 -1.13 3.06
CA ALA A 184 -3.24 -0.42 3.28
C ALA A 184 -3.05 1.11 3.31
N MET A 185 -1.95 1.61 3.88
CA MET A 185 -1.61 3.04 3.80
C MET A 185 -1.25 3.47 2.37
N HIS A 186 -0.57 2.61 1.60
CA HIS A 186 -0.23 2.88 0.20
C HIS A 186 -1.48 2.97 -0.70
N ALA A 187 -2.58 2.35 -0.30
CA ALA A 187 -3.85 2.42 -1.03
C ALA A 187 -4.36 3.85 -1.23
N ILE A 188 -3.94 4.82 -0.39
CA ILE A 188 -4.31 6.23 -0.54
C ILE A 188 -3.42 6.92 -1.58
N SER A 189 -2.10 6.74 -1.48
CA SER A 189 -1.12 7.45 -2.32
C SER A 189 -0.90 6.82 -3.69
N HIS A 190 -1.18 5.53 -3.84
CA HIS A 190 -0.99 4.77 -5.08
C HIS A 190 -2.33 4.18 -5.52
N GLN A 191 -2.51 2.87 -5.53
CA GLN A 191 -3.75 2.26 -6.03
C GLN A 191 -4.36 1.37 -4.96
N THR A 192 -5.70 1.31 -4.92
CA THR A 192 -6.43 0.60 -3.87
C THR A 192 -6.25 -0.91 -3.94
N ASP A 193 -5.77 -1.42 -5.08
CA ASP A 193 -5.53 -2.84 -5.26
C ASP A 193 -4.28 -3.32 -4.52
N TRP A 194 -3.28 -2.49 -4.18
CA TRP A 194 -1.98 -2.93 -3.62
C TRP A 194 -2.10 -3.92 -2.47
N VAL A 195 -3.10 -3.73 -1.62
CA VAL A 195 -3.36 -4.58 -0.46
C VAL A 195 -3.76 -6.01 -0.87
N VAL A 196 -4.48 -6.18 -1.97
CA VAL A 196 -5.06 -7.46 -2.40
C VAL A 196 -3.97 -8.44 -2.86
N PRO A 197 -3.03 -8.10 -3.76
CA PRO A 197 -1.91 -8.97 -4.07
C PRO A 197 -1.08 -9.31 -2.83
N VAL A 198 -0.88 -8.40 -1.89
CA VAL A 198 -0.15 -8.73 -0.65
C VAL A 198 -0.92 -9.77 0.16
N TRP A 199 -2.25 -9.65 0.25
CA TRP A 199 -3.09 -10.64 0.93
C TRP A 199 -3.09 -11.99 0.22
N ILE A 200 -3.12 -12.03 -1.10
CA ILE A 200 -3.01 -13.28 -1.88
C ILE A 200 -1.63 -13.92 -1.66
N HIS A 201 -0.55 -13.14 -1.71
CA HIS A 201 0.81 -13.64 -1.41
C HIS A 201 0.86 -14.21 0.01
N MET A 202 0.36 -13.46 1.00
CA MET A 202 0.29 -13.93 2.38
C MET A 202 -0.49 -15.23 2.48
N ALA A 203 -1.67 -15.33 1.86
CA ALA A 203 -2.46 -16.54 1.89
C ALA A 203 -1.68 -17.73 1.27
N LEU A 204 -1.06 -17.53 0.11
CA LEU A 204 -0.33 -18.57 -0.61
C LEU A 204 0.86 -19.12 0.18
N PHE A 205 1.57 -18.29 0.95
CA PHE A 205 2.73 -18.73 1.72
C PHE A 205 2.40 -19.07 3.18
N LEU A 206 1.53 -18.31 3.86
CA LEU A 206 1.23 -18.53 5.26
C LEU A 206 0.26 -19.69 5.47
N ILE A 207 -0.76 -19.88 4.63
CA ILE A 207 -1.75 -20.95 4.84
C ILE A 207 -1.09 -22.32 4.83
N PRO A 208 -0.21 -22.69 3.87
CA PRO A 208 0.47 -23.98 3.89
C PRO A 208 1.38 -24.16 5.10
N ILE A 209 2.10 -23.10 5.50
CA ILE A 209 3.00 -23.17 6.66
C ILE A 209 2.19 -23.37 7.94
N LEU A 210 1.13 -22.58 8.13
CA LEU A 210 0.28 -22.67 9.31
C LEU A 210 -0.48 -24.00 9.37
N SER A 211 -0.94 -24.54 8.23
CA SER A 211 -1.60 -25.85 8.21
C SER A 211 -0.65 -26.99 8.58
N LEU A 212 0.63 -26.91 8.21
CA LEU A 212 1.66 -27.85 8.67
C LEU A 212 1.97 -27.69 10.16
N CYS A 213 1.98 -26.46 10.69
CA CYS A 213 2.22 -26.19 12.11
C CYS A 213 1.08 -26.65 13.03
N VAL A 214 -0.15 -26.71 12.54
CA VAL A 214 -1.31 -27.25 13.29
C VAL A 214 -1.17 -28.77 13.53
N ILE A 215 -0.37 -29.48 12.72
CA ILE A 215 -0.12 -30.91 12.87
C ILE A 215 1.12 -31.16 13.74
N ARG A 216 1.05 -30.82 15.04
CA ARG A 216 1.83 -31.49 16.10
C ARG A 216 1.39 -31.07 17.51
N ASN A 217 0.23 -31.57 17.94
CA ASN A 217 -0.10 -31.66 19.36
C ASN A 217 -0.47 -33.09 19.78
N ARG A 218 0.30 -34.07 19.29
CA ARG A 218 0.42 -35.40 19.91
C ARG A 218 1.88 -35.56 20.31
N SER A 219 2.13 -35.77 21.60
CA SER A 219 3.41 -36.11 22.23
C SER A 219 4.47 -35.00 22.37
N VAL A 220 4.23 -34.05 23.27
CA VAL A 220 5.32 -33.56 24.14
C VAL A 220 4.82 -33.62 25.58
N TYR A 221 5.05 -34.77 26.23
CA TYR A 221 5.03 -34.81 27.69
C TYR A 221 6.22 -33.97 28.15
N LEU A 222 5.96 -32.74 28.59
CA LEU A 222 6.94 -32.02 29.39
C LEU A 222 7.09 -32.80 30.71
N PRO A 223 8.31 -33.20 31.12
CA PRO A 223 8.48 -33.81 32.42
C PRO A 223 8.01 -32.82 33.48
N MET A 224 7.00 -33.21 34.25
CA MET A 224 6.59 -32.43 35.42
C MET A 224 7.78 -32.31 36.37
N SER A 225 8.05 -31.10 36.84
CA SER A 225 9.06 -30.82 37.85
C SER A 225 8.82 -31.70 39.08
N PRO A 226 9.85 -32.27 39.73
CA PRO A 226 9.67 -33.03 40.95
C PRO A 226 9.05 -32.12 42.01
N GLN A 227 7.94 -32.55 42.60
CA GLN A 227 7.42 -31.92 43.81
C GLN A 227 8.47 -32.10 44.90
N LEU A 228 9.04 -30.99 45.36
CA LEU A 228 9.84 -30.97 46.58
C LEU A 228 8.90 -31.20 47.76
N SER A 229 9.07 -32.36 48.40
CA SER A 229 8.46 -32.74 49.68
C SER A 229 9.08 -31.98 50.85
#